data_AF-A0AAI9MN60-F1
#
_entry.id   AF-A0AAI9MN60-F1
#
_cell.length_a   1.000
_cell.length_b   1.000
_cell.length_c   1.000
_cell.angle_alpha   90.00
_cell.angle_beta   90.00
_cell.angle_gamma   90.00
#
_symmetry.space_group_name_H-M   'P 1'
#
loop_
_entity.id
_entity.type
_entity.pdbx_description
1 polymer ?
#
loop_
_entity_poly.entity_id
_entity_poly.type
_entity_poly.pdbx_seq_one_letter_code
_entity_poly.pdbx_strand_id
1 'polypeptide(L)'
;MQMITSRQNRLLKFLLSKKEYVTLLKIAEYLSVSEKTVQRDLRLLEPWLSEWKITIDKRAGAGVILSSDNITDLLYMDQLLGSEGDDTDGMMNNSRRVKIASQL
;
A
#
# COMPACT_ATOMS: atom_id res chain seq x y z
N MET A 1 -4.82 8.26 13.32
CA MET A 1 -3.51 7.84 12.76
C MET A 1 -2.82 6.76 13.58
N GLN A 2 -3.20 5.50 13.37
CA GLN A 2 -2.33 4.38 13.77
C GLN A 2 -1.09 4.35 12.88
N MET A 3 0.07 3.96 13.44
CA MET A 3 1.25 3.69 12.61
C MET A 3 1.12 2.31 11.94
N ILE A 4 1.35 2.26 10.64
CA ILE A 4 1.40 1.01 9.88
C ILE A 4 2.83 0.45 9.86
N THR A 5 2.95 -0.86 9.79
CA THR A 5 4.25 -1.57 9.73
C THR A 5 4.87 -1.50 8.33
N SER A 6 6.17 -1.77 8.21
CA SER A 6 6.85 -1.88 6.90
C SER A 6 6.18 -2.91 5.96
N ARG A 7 5.71 -4.05 6.49
CA ARG A 7 4.98 -5.05 5.69
C ARG A 7 3.64 -4.53 5.20
N GLN A 8 2.89 -3.83 6.05
CA GLN A 8 1.62 -3.20 5.66
C GLN A 8 1.84 -2.10 4.63
N ASN A 9 2.92 -1.32 4.72
CA ASN A 9 3.31 -0.36 3.70
C ASN A 9 3.60 -1.06 2.36
N ARG A 10 4.41 -2.13 2.36
CA ARG A 10 4.67 -2.95 1.16
C ARG A 10 3.38 -3.53 0.55
N LEU A 11 2.45 -3.98 1.39
CA LEU A 11 1.12 -4.44 0.96
C LEU A 11 0.34 -3.34 0.25
N LEU A 12 0.28 -2.13 0.82
CA LEU A 12 -0.42 -0.99 0.24
C LEU A 12 0.21 -0.56 -1.10
N LYS A 13 1.54 -0.39 -1.15
CA LYS A 13 2.25 -0.08 -2.40
C LYS A 13 1.97 -1.12 -3.48
N PHE A 14 1.98 -2.41 -3.10
CA PHE A 14 1.63 -3.47 -4.02
C PHE A 14 0.21 -3.32 -4.57
N LEU A 15 -0.79 -3.10 -3.72
CA LEU A 15 -2.19 -2.96 -4.15
C LEU A 15 -2.43 -1.68 -4.96
N LEU A 16 -1.82 -0.55 -4.60
CA LEU A 16 -1.90 0.70 -5.35
C LEU A 16 -1.36 0.58 -6.78
N SER A 17 -0.37 -0.29 -7.00
CA SER A 17 0.16 -0.59 -8.34
C SER A 17 -0.78 -1.42 -9.24
N LYS A 18 -1.93 -1.87 -8.72
CA LYS A 18 -2.83 -2.81 -9.41
C LYS A 18 -4.11 -2.12 -9.83
N LYS A 19 -4.51 -2.35 -11.07
CA LYS A 19 -5.76 -1.85 -11.66
C LYS A 19 -6.89 -2.88 -11.62
N GLU A 20 -6.63 -4.05 -11.07
CA GLU A 20 -7.54 -5.21 -11.05
C GLU A 20 -7.48 -5.89 -9.67
N TYR A 21 -8.50 -6.70 -9.36
CA TYR A 21 -8.51 -7.50 -8.13
C TYR A 21 -7.30 -8.45 -8.10
N VAL A 22 -6.69 -8.56 -6.92
CA VAL A 22 -5.56 -9.47 -6.68
C VAL A 22 -5.90 -10.45 -5.58
N THR A 23 -5.65 -11.73 -5.84
CA THR A 23 -5.90 -12.81 -4.88
C THR A 23 -5.00 -12.70 -3.65
N LEU A 24 -5.50 -13.20 -2.53
CA LEU A 24 -4.73 -13.28 -1.28
C LEU A 24 -3.45 -14.11 -1.47
N LEU A 25 -3.52 -15.20 -2.24
CA LEU A 25 -2.36 -16.02 -2.59
C LEU A 25 -1.25 -15.18 -3.25
N LYS A 26 -1.58 -14.40 -4.28
CA LYS A 26 -0.58 -13.58 -5.01
C LYS A 26 0.04 -12.49 -4.13
N ILE A 27 -0.75 -11.92 -3.22
CA ILE A 27 -0.26 -10.97 -2.22
C ILE A 27 0.67 -11.67 -1.21
N ALA A 28 0.28 -12.87 -0.77
CA ALA A 28 1.03 -13.68 0.18
C ALA A 28 2.40 -14.09 -0.39
N GLU A 29 2.44 -14.50 -1.65
CA GLU A 29 3.65 -14.77 -2.41
C GLU A 29 4.56 -13.54 -2.50
N TYR A 30 4.01 -12.38 -2.87
CA TYR A 30 4.78 -11.13 -2.98
C TYR A 30 5.41 -10.68 -1.65
N LEU A 31 4.71 -10.91 -0.53
CA LEU A 31 5.17 -10.52 0.80
C LEU A 31 5.94 -11.63 1.53
N SER A 32 6.06 -12.82 0.94
CA SER A 32 6.63 -14.02 1.57
C SER A 32 5.98 -14.36 2.92
N VAL A 33 4.65 -14.33 3.00
CA VAL A 33 3.87 -14.66 4.20
C VAL A 33 2.71 -15.60 3.88
N SER A 34 1.96 -16.03 4.90
CA SER A 34 0.73 -16.80 4.69
C SER A 34 -0.45 -15.91 4.26
N GLU A 35 -1.43 -16.47 3.54
CA GLU A 35 -2.70 -15.78 3.25
C GLU A 35 -3.42 -15.31 4.53
N LYS A 36 -3.30 -16.07 5.63
CA LYS A 36 -3.85 -15.68 6.94
C LYS A 36 -3.19 -14.41 7.49
N THR A 37 -1.89 -14.24 7.25
CA THR A 37 -1.15 -13.01 7.59
C THR A 37 -1.63 -11.84 6.74
N VAL A 38 -1.78 -12.02 5.43
CA VAL A 38 -2.34 -10.99 4.53
C VAL A 38 -3.72 -10.56 4.99
N GLN A 39 -4.62 -11.51 5.28
CA GLN A 39 -5.96 -11.19 5.78
C GLN A 39 -5.93 -10.38 7.08
N ARG A 40 -5.00 -10.70 7.99
CA ARG A 40 -4.82 -9.94 9.23
C ARG A 40 -4.35 -8.52 8.92
N ASP A 41 -3.36 -8.36 8.06
CA ASP A 41 -2.85 -7.03 7.69
C ASP A 41 -3.92 -6.19 6.99
N LEU A 42 -4.70 -6.76 6.07
CA LEU A 42 -5.83 -6.07 5.43
C LEU A 42 -6.84 -5.58 6.48
N ARG A 43 -7.22 -6.41 7.45
CA ARG A 43 -8.14 -6.00 8.55
C ARG A 43 -7.57 -4.88 9.42
N LEU A 44 -6.26 -4.91 9.69
CA LEU A 44 -5.61 -3.85 10.46
C LEU A 44 -5.49 -2.54 9.66
N LEU A 45 -5.42 -2.62 8.33
CA LEU A 45 -5.34 -1.48 7.43
C LEU A 45 -6.70 -0.82 7.16
N GLU A 46 -7.82 -1.54 7.24
CA GLU A 46 -9.17 -0.99 7.04
C GLU A 46 -9.44 0.32 7.81
N PRO A 47 -9.23 0.40 9.14
CA PRO A 47 -9.46 1.65 9.88
C PRO A 47 -8.44 2.74 9.54
N TRP A 48 -7.24 2.37 9.11
CA TRP A 48 -6.23 3.35 8.69
C TRP A 48 -6.61 3.97 7.34
N LEU A 49 -7.03 3.14 6.38
CA LEU A 49 -7.45 3.58 5.04
C LEU A 49 -8.73 4.41 5.05
N SER A 50 -9.65 4.14 5.98
CA SER A 50 -10.89 4.92 6.09
C SER A 50 -10.65 6.38 6.50
N GLU A 51 -9.57 6.68 7.24
CA GLU A 51 -9.12 8.05 7.52
C GLU A 51 -8.80 8.81 6.20
N TRP A 52 -8.45 8.10 5.12
CA TRP A 52 -8.13 8.62 3.79
C TRP A 52 -9.27 8.45 2.78
N LYS A 53 -10.48 8.06 3.23
CA LYS A 53 -11.63 7.72 2.37
C LYS A 53 -11.34 6.61 1.36
N ILE A 54 -10.39 5.75 1.68
CA ILE A 54 -10.02 4.60 0.85
C ILE A 54 -10.56 3.34 1.52
N THR A 55 -11.05 2.42 0.71
CA THR A 55 -11.65 1.17 1.16
C THR A 55 -10.96 -0.01 0.48
N ILE A 56 -11.03 -1.17 1.15
CA ILE A 56 -10.59 -2.44 0.57
C ILE A 56 -11.84 -3.13 0.04
N ASP A 57 -12.00 -3.15 -1.28
CA ASP A 57 -13.05 -3.92 -1.92
C ASP A 57 -12.61 -5.38 -2.07
N LYS A 58 -13.45 -6.30 -1.59
CA LYS A 58 -13.19 -7.74 -1.57
C LYS A 58 -14.28 -8.44 -2.36
N ARG A 59 -13.88 -9.22 -3.37
CA ARG A 59 -14.78 -10.05 -4.16
C ARG A 59 -14.37 -11.51 -4.07
N ALA A 60 -15.31 -12.36 -3.66
CA ALA A 60 -15.10 -13.80 -3.58
C ALA A 60 -14.61 -14.34 -4.94
N GLY A 61 -13.56 -15.16 -4.93
CA GLY A 61 -12.92 -15.71 -6.13
C GLY A 61 -12.02 -14.74 -6.89
N ALA A 62 -12.25 -13.43 -6.86
CA ALA A 62 -11.44 -12.44 -7.58
C ALA A 62 -10.29 -11.86 -6.74
N GLY A 63 -10.49 -11.71 -5.42
CA GLY A 63 -9.48 -11.18 -4.50
C GLY A 63 -9.83 -9.79 -3.97
N VAL A 64 -8.83 -8.92 -3.87
CA VAL A 64 -8.94 -7.59 -3.24
C VAL A 64 -8.37 -6.47 -4.11
N ILE A 65 -8.94 -5.28 -4.01
CA ILE A 65 -8.47 -4.05 -4.65
C ILE A 65 -8.70 -2.86 -3.71
N LEU A 66 -7.92 -1.79 -3.89
CA LEU A 66 -8.19 -0.51 -3.21
C LEU A 66 -9.17 0.31 -4.04
N SER A 67 -10.14 0.92 -3.38
CA SER A 67 -11.18 1.75 -4.00
C SER A 67 -11.38 3.05 -3.23
N SER A 68 -11.69 4.13 -3.95
CA SER A 68 -12.17 5.40 -3.39
C SER A 68 -13.21 5.99 -4.34
N ASP A 69 -14.15 6.76 -3.77
CA ASP A 69 -15.11 7.55 -4.52
C ASP A 69 -14.43 8.69 -5.30
N ASN A 70 -13.26 9.14 -4.83
CA ASN A 70 -12.47 10.18 -5.48
C ASN A 70 -11.15 9.61 -6.01
N ILE A 71 -10.97 9.74 -7.32
CA ILE A 71 -9.77 9.26 -8.03
C ILE A 71 -8.47 9.84 -7.47
N THR A 72 -8.50 11.05 -6.88
CA THR A 72 -7.31 11.69 -6.35
C THR A 72 -6.82 11.07 -5.05
N ASP A 73 -7.68 10.38 -4.30
CA ASP A 73 -7.32 9.87 -2.96
C ASP A 73 -6.27 8.77 -3.06
N LEU A 74 -6.45 7.84 -4.01
CA LEU A 74 -5.47 6.78 -4.28
C LEU A 74 -4.14 7.36 -4.79
N LEU A 75 -4.19 8.38 -5.65
CA LEU A 75 -2.98 9.05 -6.16
C LEU A 75 -2.22 9.77 -5.05
N TYR A 76 -2.93 10.48 -4.17
CA TYR A 76 -2.32 11.18 -3.05
C TYR A 76 -1.66 10.20 -2.08
N MET A 77 -2.32 9.07 -1.81
CA MET A 77 -1.74 8.04 -0.95
C MET A 77 -0.51 7.37 -1.55
N ASP A 78 -0.54 7.08 -2.86
CA ASP A 78 0.64 6.54 -3.56
C ASP A 78 1.83 7.49 -3.46
N GLN A 79 1.59 8.78 -3.69
CA GLN A 79 2.63 9.80 -3.55
C GLN A 79 3.15 9.94 -2.12
N LEU A 80 2.28 9.82 -1.11
CA LEU A 80 2.65 9.86 0.31
C LEU A 80 3.50 8.66 0.73
N LEU A 81 3.19 7.46 0.23
CA LEU A 81 3.95 6.25 0.54
C LEU A 81 5.26 6.16 -0.28
N GLY A 82 5.32 6.80 -1.44
CA GLY A 82 6.48 6.83 -2.34
C GLY A 82 7.69 7.63 -1.81
N SER A 83 7.50 8.51 -0.83
CA SER A 83 8.59 9.27 -0.19
C SER A 83 9.34 8.49 0.90
N GLU A 84 8.79 7.37 1.38
CA GLU A 84 9.41 6.51 2.38
C GLU A 84 10.04 5.27 1.71
N GLY A 85 11.37 5.30 1.56
CA GLY A 85 12.27 4.14 1.49
C GLY A 85 11.93 3.07 0.45
N ASP A 86 12.53 3.19 -0.73
CA ASP A 86 12.61 2.14 -1.74
C ASP A 86 13.66 1.11 -1.31
N ASP A 87 13.38 0.33 -0.26
CA ASP A 87 14.19 -0.82 0.12
C ASP A 87 13.66 -2.07 -0.59
N THR A 88 13.85 -2.11 -1.91
CA THR A 88 14.06 -3.37 -2.61
C THR A 88 15.49 -3.40 -3.10
N ASP A 89 16.25 -4.28 -2.46
CA ASP A 89 17.60 -4.74 -2.80
C ASP A 89 17.93 -4.67 -4.30
N GLY A 90 19.10 -4.09 -4.62
CA GLY A 90 19.76 -4.20 -5.93
C GLY A 90 19.74 -2.95 -6.83
N MET A 91 20.83 -2.17 -6.76
CA MET A 91 21.33 -1.20 -7.76
C MET A 91 20.83 0.26 -7.70
N MET A 92 21.66 1.09 -7.06
CA MET A 92 22.18 2.39 -7.57
C MET A 92 21.18 3.36 -8.22
N ASN A 93 20.81 4.45 -7.55
CA ASN A 93 21.43 5.77 -7.77
C ASN A 93 20.89 6.82 -6.79
N ASN A 94 21.81 7.65 -6.33
CA ASN A 94 21.67 8.83 -5.50
C ASN A 94 20.71 9.86 -6.14
N SER A 95 19.45 10.01 -5.68
CA SER A 95 18.60 11.20 -5.94
C SER A 95 17.23 11.18 -5.24
N ARG A 96 17.14 11.27 -3.89
CA ARG A 96 15.89 11.69 -3.21
C ARG A 96 16.11 12.56 -1.96
N ARG A 97 17.23 13.30 -1.88
CA ARG A 97 17.50 14.28 -0.79
C ARG A 97 16.80 15.64 -0.97
N VAL A 98 15.76 15.77 -1.80
CA VAL A 98 15.15 17.06 -2.13
C VAL A 98 13.68 17.09 -1.74
N LYS A 99 13.40 17.43 -0.47
CA LYS A 99 12.22 18.23 -0.06
C LYS A 99 12.10 18.56 1.44
N ILE A 100 13.18 18.49 2.23
CA ILE A 100 13.21 19.17 3.55
C ILE A 100 13.54 20.68 3.40
N ALA A 101 14.00 21.14 2.23
CA ALA A 101 14.39 22.53 2.00
C ALA A 101 13.30 23.42 1.35
N SER A 102 12.01 23.21 1.62
CA SER A 102 10.94 24.12 1.14
C SER A 102 10.02 24.63 2.24
N GLN A 103 10.50 24.64 3.49
CA GLN A 103 9.90 25.40 4.59
C GLN A 103 11.01 26.17 5.30
N LEU A 104 11.54 27.18 4.61
CA LEU A 104 12.14 28.38 5.19
C LEU A 104 11.68 29.57 4.36
#